data_AF-A0A1Q6L4D1-F1
#
_entry.id   AF-A0A1Q6L4D1-F1
#
_cell.length_a   1.000
_cell.length_b   1.000
_cell.length_c   1.000
_cell.angle_alpha   90.00
_cell.angle_beta   90.00
_cell.angle_gamma   90.00
#
_symmetry.space_group_name_H-M   'P 1'
#
loop_
_entity.id
_entity.type
_entity.pdbx_description
1 polymer ?
#
loop_
_entity_poly.entity_id
_entity_poly.type
_entity_poly.pdbx_seq_one_letter_code
_entity_poly.pdbx_strand_id
1 'polypeptide(L)'
;MGLTQKQRKVKNGYISNPYITDIMAPNTTKGDAIRNLSKYLKIDLSQTIAIGDGRNDIEMFETVGYKIAMKNAVKELYERADIITTTNNNEGVAEALEKIFEL
;
A
#
# COMPACT_ATOMS: atom_id res chain seq x y z
N MET A 1 26.69 9.60 -18.89
CA MET A 1 26.89 10.51 -17.74
C MET A 1 25.80 10.20 -16.72
N GLY A 2 26.07 9.27 -15.81
CA GLY A 2 25.12 8.90 -14.75
C GLY A 2 25.09 9.99 -13.69
N LEU A 3 23.91 10.53 -13.41
CA LEU A 3 23.72 11.44 -12.28
C LEU A 3 24.07 10.67 -11.01
N THR A 4 25.15 11.08 -10.36
CA THR A 4 25.59 10.55 -9.07
C THR A 4 24.47 10.75 -8.05
N GLN A 5 24.03 9.67 -7.42
CA GLN A 5 23.02 9.66 -6.35
C GLN A 5 23.53 10.37 -5.09
N LYS A 6 23.71 11.69 -5.15
CA LYS A 6 23.73 12.52 -3.94
C LYS A 6 22.27 12.83 -3.58
N GLN A 7 21.56 11.77 -3.17
CA GLN A 7 20.20 11.85 -2.66
C GLN A 7 20.23 12.76 -1.43
N ARG A 8 19.79 14.01 -1.59
CA ARG A 8 19.37 14.83 -0.46
C ARG A 8 18.24 14.05 0.20
N LYS A 9 18.45 13.56 1.43
CA LYS A 9 17.45 12.84 2.23
C LYS A 9 16.17 13.68 2.31
N VAL A 10 15.21 13.41 1.44
CA VAL A 10 13.81 13.72 1.69
C VAL A 10 13.29 12.49 2.43
N LYS A 11 13.08 12.59 3.74
CA LYS A 11 12.74 11.44 4.59
C LYS A 11 11.46 10.72 4.12
N ASN A 12 10.58 11.41 3.42
CA ASN A 12 9.24 10.95 3.04
C ASN A 12 8.98 11.19 1.54
N GLY A 13 9.63 10.42 0.69
CA GLY A 13 9.35 10.42 -0.74
C GLY A 13 9.41 9.03 -1.33
N TYR A 14 8.52 8.75 -2.29
CA TYR A 14 8.43 7.47 -2.99
C TYR A 14 8.71 7.68 -4.47
N ILE A 15 9.49 6.77 -5.06
CA ILE A 15 9.70 6.75 -6.51
C ILE A 15 8.55 5.96 -7.12
N SER A 16 7.65 6.66 -7.80
CA SER A 16 6.47 6.06 -8.41
C SER A 16 6.80 5.45 -9.77
N ASN A 17 7.72 6.06 -10.51
CA ASN A 17 8.37 5.48 -11.70
C ASN A 17 9.72 6.17 -11.96
N PRO A 18 10.52 5.76 -12.97
CA PRO A 18 11.85 6.33 -13.24
C PRO A 18 11.89 7.85 -13.48
N TYR A 19 10.75 8.48 -13.76
CA TYR A 19 10.62 9.90 -14.06
C TYR A 19 9.81 10.69 -13.02
N ILE A 20 9.16 10.02 -12.07
CA ILE A 20 8.23 10.63 -11.12
C ILE A 20 8.59 10.23 -9.69
N THR A 21 8.73 11.24 -8.83
CA THR A 21 8.91 11.07 -7.38
C THR A 21 7.85 11.89 -6.65
N ASP A 22 7.13 11.22 -5.75
CA ASP A 22 6.18 11.86 -4.88
C ASP A 22 6.90 12.32 -3.61
N ILE A 23 6.70 13.59 -3.24
CA ILE A 23 7.27 14.19 -2.02
C ILE A 23 6.11 14.56 -1.11
N MET A 24 6.13 14.01 0.11
CA MET A 24 5.08 14.23 1.09
C MET A 24 5.63 14.95 2.32
N ALA A 25 4.74 15.61 3.05
CA ALA A 25 5.08 16.15 4.36
C ALA A 25 5.54 15.02 5.31
N PRO A 26 6.37 15.32 6.32
CA PRO A 26 6.71 14.36 7.37
C PRO A 26 5.45 13.72 7.96
N ASN A 27 5.51 12.44 8.27
CA ASN A 27 4.41 11.66 8.87
C ASN A 27 3.09 11.73 8.08
N THR A 28 3.16 11.73 6.75
CA THR A 28 1.99 11.66 5.88
C THR A 28 2.07 10.41 5.02
N THR A 29 1.34 9.37 5.42
CA THR A 29 1.27 8.08 4.73
C THR A 29 -0.18 7.65 4.52
N LYS A 30 -0.41 6.63 3.66
CA LYS A 30 -1.74 6.01 3.54
C LYS A 30 -2.20 5.40 4.88
N GLY A 31 -1.29 4.83 5.67
CA GLY A 31 -1.57 4.33 7.01
C GLY A 31 -2.06 5.41 7.98
N ASP A 32 -1.48 6.62 7.92
CA ASP A 32 -1.94 7.76 8.73
C ASP A 32 -3.37 8.18 8.36
N ALA A 33 -3.67 8.21 7.06
CA ALA A 33 -5.02 8.50 6.58
C ALA A 33 -6.04 7.46 7.06
N ILE A 34 -5.70 6.17 7.01
CA ILE A 34 -6.56 5.08 7.50
C ILE A 34 -6.81 5.22 9.00
N ARG A 35 -5.78 5.42 9.83
CA ARG A 35 -5.94 5.64 11.27
C ARG A 35 -6.91 6.77 11.58
N ASN A 36 -6.76 7.90 10.88
CA ASN A 36 -7.61 9.06 11.07
C ASN A 36 -9.07 8.78 10.65
N LEU A 37 -9.27 8.12 9.50
CA LEU A 37 -10.59 7.79 9.00
C LEU A 37 -11.30 6.76 9.88
N SER A 38 -10.61 5.70 10.29
CA SER A 38 -11.13 4.68 11.21
C SER A 38 -11.57 5.29 12.55
N LYS A 39 -10.77 6.22 13.10
CA LYS A 39 -11.14 6.96 14.32
C LYS A 39 -12.41 7.80 14.11
N TYR A 40 -12.53 8.48 12.98
CA TYR A 40 -13.70 9.30 12.65
C TYR A 40 -14.97 8.45 12.50
N LEU A 41 -14.86 7.33 11.78
CA LEU A 41 -15.97 6.40 11.53
C LEU A 41 -16.28 5.46 12.71
N LYS A 42 -15.43 5.45 13.75
CA LYS A 42 -15.51 4.50 14.88
C LYS A 42 -15.46 3.04 14.43
N ILE A 43 -14.61 2.74 13.45
CA ILE A 43 -14.35 1.39 12.94
C ILE A 43 -13.00 0.93 13.49
N ASP A 44 -12.95 -0.29 14.04
CA ASP A 44 -11.70 -0.87 14.50
C ASP A 44 -10.80 -1.23 13.31
N LEU A 45 -9.50 -1.00 13.43
CA LEU A 45 -8.55 -1.30 12.35
C LEU A 45 -8.52 -2.79 11.99
N SER A 46 -8.81 -3.69 12.94
CA SER A 46 -8.96 -5.12 12.68
C SER A 46 -10.09 -5.45 11.71
N GLN A 47 -11.05 -4.54 11.52
CA GLN A 47 -12.17 -4.68 10.58
C GLN A 47 -11.90 -4.03 9.22
N THR A 48 -10.64 -3.72 8.91
CA THR A 48 -10.24 -3.09 7.65
C THR A 48 -9.41 -4.03 6.80
N ILE A 49 -9.60 -3.93 5.48
CA ILE A 49 -8.85 -4.69 4.47
C ILE A 49 -8.08 -3.67 3.63
N ALA A 50 -6.78 -3.92 3.42
CA ALA A 50 -5.98 -3.19 2.43
C ALA A 50 -5.65 -4.11 1.25
N ILE A 51 -5.77 -3.55 0.04
CA ILE A 51 -5.29 -4.16 -1.20
C ILE A 51 -4.29 -3.18 -1.81
N GLY A 52 -3.07 -3.65 -2.11
CA GLY A 52 -1.99 -2.76 -2.56
C GLY A 52 -0.93 -3.44 -3.41
N ASP A 53 -0.12 -2.61 -4.06
CA ASP A 53 0.92 -3.04 -5.00
C ASP A 53 2.20 -2.20 -4.91
N GLY A 54 2.12 -0.95 -4.45
CA GLY A 54 3.22 0.01 -4.43
C GLY A 54 3.98 0.10 -3.10
N ARG A 55 5.13 0.78 -3.12
CA ARG A 55 5.89 1.05 -1.89
C ARG A 55 5.16 1.97 -0.91
N ASN A 56 4.31 2.87 -1.42
CA ASN A 56 3.48 3.74 -0.60
C ASN A 56 2.31 3.01 0.10
N ASP A 57 2.13 1.70 -0.16
CA ASP A 57 1.16 0.84 0.52
C ASP A 57 1.75 0.10 1.73
N ILE A 58 3.07 0.16 1.94
CA ILE A 58 3.75 -0.57 3.04
C ILE A 58 3.16 -0.16 4.39
N GLU A 59 3.08 1.14 4.66
CA GLU A 59 2.53 1.68 5.90
C GLU A 59 1.01 1.47 5.99
N MET A 60 0.31 1.38 4.85
CA MET A 60 -1.09 0.95 4.83
C MET A 60 -1.23 -0.51 5.29
N PHE A 61 -0.37 -1.41 4.82
CA PHE A 61 -0.37 -2.82 5.24
C PHE A 61 -0.05 -2.95 6.73
N GLU A 62 0.89 -2.17 7.25
CA GLU A 62 1.23 -2.17 8.68
C GLU A 62 0.11 -1.59 9.58
N THR A 63 -0.94 -1.02 8.99
CA THR A 63 -2.04 -0.36 9.72
C THR A 63 -3.33 -1.17 9.79
N VAL A 64 -3.67 -1.92 8.74
CA VAL A 64 -4.97 -2.60 8.61
C VAL A 64 -4.98 -4.00 9.25
N GLY A 65 -6.18 -4.56 9.44
CA GLY A 65 -6.37 -5.89 9.99
C GLY A 65 -6.08 -7.04 9.02
N TYR A 66 -6.36 -6.84 7.72
CA TYR A 66 -6.17 -7.87 6.70
C TYR A 66 -5.55 -7.27 5.43
N LYS A 67 -4.53 -7.92 4.88
CA LYS A 67 -3.63 -7.35 3.86
C LYS A 67 -3.56 -8.26 2.65
N ILE A 68 -3.76 -7.67 1.47
CA ILE A 68 -3.80 -8.39 0.20
C ILE A 68 -2.83 -7.73 -0.76
N ALA A 69 -1.77 -8.44 -1.13
CA ALA A 69 -0.87 -7.98 -2.18
C ALA A 69 -1.39 -8.39 -3.56
N MET A 70 -1.36 -7.46 -4.52
CA MET A 70 -1.59 -7.77 -5.94
C MET A 70 -0.39 -8.56 -6.50
N LYS A 71 -0.59 -9.45 -7.49
CA LYS A 71 0.54 -10.19 -8.11
C LYS A 71 1.56 -9.32 -8.87
N ASN A 72 1.23 -8.06 -9.13
CA ASN A 72 2.15 -7.07 -9.69
C ASN A 72 2.80 -6.18 -8.62
N ALA A 73 2.67 -6.53 -7.34
CA ALA A 73 3.20 -5.74 -6.23
C ALA A 73 4.72 -5.81 -6.09
N VAL A 74 5.26 -4.82 -5.39
CA VAL A 74 6.64 -4.85 -4.89
C VAL A 74 6.83 -5.99 -3.88
N LYS A 75 8.05 -6.55 -3.84
CA LYS A 75 8.38 -7.70 -2.99
C LYS A 75 8.09 -7.43 -1.50
N GLU A 76 8.32 -6.20 -1.06
CA GLU A 76 8.11 -5.75 0.31
C GLU A 76 6.66 -5.98 0.80
N LEU A 77 5.68 -5.96 -0.10
CA LEU A 77 4.28 -6.25 0.23
C LEU A 77 4.00 -7.75 0.34
N TYR A 78 4.68 -8.61 -0.44
CA TYR A 78 4.48 -10.06 -0.36
C TYR A 78 4.86 -10.61 1.00
N GLU A 79 5.91 -10.04 1.60
CA GLU A 79 6.39 -10.42 2.93
C GLU A 79 5.43 -9.99 4.06
N ARG A 80 4.49 -9.08 3.77
CA ARG A 80 3.53 -8.51 4.74
C ARG A 80 2.09 -8.99 4.53
N ALA A 81 1.77 -9.49 3.34
CA ALA A 81 0.42 -9.84 2.95
C ALA A 81 -0.05 -11.14 3.61
N ASP A 82 -1.35 -11.21 3.93
CA ASP A 82 -1.99 -12.43 4.41
C ASP A 82 -2.35 -13.34 3.24
N ILE A 83 -2.72 -12.75 2.10
CA ILE A 83 -2.91 -13.44 0.82
C ILE A 83 -2.38 -12.62 -0.36
N ILE A 84 -2.11 -13.31 -1.47
CA ILE A 84 -1.77 -12.69 -2.75
C ILE A 84 -2.91 -12.97 -3.72
N THR A 85 -3.43 -11.93 -4.36
CA THR A 85 -4.41 -12.05 -5.47
C THR A 85 -3.72 -11.91 -6.82
N THR A 86 -4.45 -12.06 -7.93
CA THR A 86 -3.92 -11.88 -9.29
C THR A 86 -3.51 -10.41 -9.58
N THR A 87 -3.07 -10.14 -10.80
CA THR A 87 -2.61 -8.79 -11.18
C THR A 87 -3.79 -7.84 -11.38
N ASN A 88 -3.52 -6.53 -11.34
CA ASN A 88 -4.50 -5.50 -11.69
C ASN A 88 -5.12 -5.70 -13.09
N ASN A 89 -4.36 -6.22 -14.06
CA ASN A 89 -4.84 -6.51 -15.42
C ASN A 89 -5.75 -7.75 -15.52
N ASN A 90 -5.85 -8.52 -14.44
CA ASN A 90 -6.69 -9.72 -14.34
C ASN A 90 -7.72 -9.56 -13.21
N GLU A 91 -8.17 -8.33 -12.93
CA GLU A 91 -9.24 -8.06 -11.97
C GLU A 91 -8.94 -8.49 -10.52
N GLY A 92 -7.67 -8.45 -10.07
CA GLY A 92 -7.30 -8.96 -8.74
C GLY A 92 -8.02 -8.32 -7.54
N VAL A 93 -8.51 -7.08 -7.67
CA VAL A 93 -9.39 -6.51 -6.62
C VAL A 93 -10.71 -7.27 -6.53
N ALA A 94 -11.34 -7.59 -7.68
CA ALA A 94 -12.59 -8.32 -7.72
C ALA A 94 -12.40 -9.75 -7.20
N GLU A 95 -11.40 -10.48 -7.69
CA GLU A 95 -11.08 -11.84 -7.24
C GLU A 95 -10.85 -11.90 -5.72
N ALA A 96 -10.13 -10.92 -5.17
CA ALA A 96 -9.90 -10.84 -3.72
C ALA A 96 -11.21 -10.64 -2.93
N LEU A 97 -12.10 -9.77 -3.40
CA LEU A 97 -13.37 -9.50 -2.73
C LEU A 97 -14.34 -10.68 -2.84
N GLU A 98 -14.47 -11.30 -4.01
CA GLU A 98 -15.28 -12.50 -4.23
C GLU A 98 -14.88 -13.62 -3.26
N LYS A 99 -13.57 -13.84 -3.11
CA LYS A 99 -13.04 -14.87 -2.20
C LYS A 99 -13.32 -14.59 -0.72
N ILE A 100 -13.29 -13.32 -0.31
CA ILE A 100 -13.44 -12.93 1.10
C ILE A 100 -14.90 -12.87 1.52
N PHE A 101 -15.77 -12.41 0.61
CA PHE A 101 -17.19 -12.19 0.89
C PHE A 101 -18.10 -13.27 0.31
N GLU A 102 -17.55 -14.29 -0.34
CA GLU A 102 -18.30 -15.39 -0.97
C GLU A 102 -19.40 -14.87 -1.93
N LEU A 103 -19.02 -13.90 -2.77
CA LEU A 103 -19.91 -13.24 -3.75
C LEU A 103 -20.16 -14.07 -5.01
#